data_AF-A0A8S9HXE6-F1
#
_entry.id   AF-A0A8S9HXE6-F1
#
_cell.length_a   1.000
_cell.length_b   1.000
_cell.length_c   1.000
_cell.angle_alpha   90.00
_cell.angle_beta   90.00
_cell.angle_gamma   90.00
#
_symmetry.space_group_name_H-M   'P 1'
#
loop_
_entity.id
_entity.type
_entity.pdbx_description
1 polymer ?
#
loop_
_entity_poly.entity_id
_entity_poly.type
_entity_poly.pdbx_seq_one_letter_code
_entity_poly.pdbx_strand_id
1 'polypeptide(L)'
;MFYRVDLAKRTCSCKEFDALEIPCTHAVSASVKASQKVESLVSVEYTHTCWAMAYSGSINPGHPISEGQTASTDQGSIHLLPPYTR
;
A
#
# COMPACT_ATOMS: atom_id res chain seq x y z
N MET A 1 21.61 -0.71 -17.96
CA MET A 1 20.73 0.40 -17.58
C MET A 1 21.27 0.98 -16.27
N PHE A 2 21.50 2.29 -16.17
CA PHE A 2 21.92 2.92 -14.91
C PHE A 2 20.77 3.75 -14.35
N TYR A 3 20.60 3.71 -13.02
CA TYR A 3 19.55 4.46 -12.33
C TYR A 3 20.16 5.62 -11.56
N ARG A 4 19.51 6.79 -11.63
CA ARG A 4 19.90 7.98 -10.88
C ARG A 4 19.00 8.06 -9.65
N VAL A 5 19.61 8.09 -8.47
CA VAL A 5 18.92 8.20 -7.19
C VAL A 5 19.30 9.53 -6.54
N ASP A 6 18.31 10.25 -6.04
CA ASP A 6 18.49 11.39 -5.15
C ASP A 6 17.83 11.05 -3.80
N LEU A 7 18.67 10.68 -2.82
CA LEU A 7 18.20 10.25 -1.49
C LEU A 7 17.60 11.41 -0.69
N ALA A 8 18.07 12.65 -0.91
CA ALA A 8 17.56 13.82 -0.21
C ALA A 8 16.16 14.20 -0.71
N LYS A 9 15.95 14.13 -2.03
CA LYS A 9 14.63 14.37 -2.65
C LYS A 9 13.72 13.15 -2.62
N ARG A 10 14.23 12.00 -2.18
CA ARG A 10 13.52 10.70 -2.19
C ARG A 10 13.01 10.32 -3.58
N THR A 11 13.87 10.47 -4.61
CA THR A 11 13.51 10.16 -6.01
C THR A 11 14.48 9.18 -6.65
N CYS A 12 13.99 8.44 -7.65
CA CYS A 12 14.78 7.55 -8.49
C CYS A 12 14.30 7.63 -9.94
N SER A 13 15.21 7.50 -10.90
CA SER A 13 14.84 7.45 -12.31
C SER A 13 13.97 6.24 -12.70
N CYS A 14 13.85 5.21 -11.84
CA CYS A 14 12.87 4.13 -12.03
C CYS A 14 11.43 4.52 -11.64
N LYS A 15 11.22 5.68 -11.00
CA LYS A 15 9.93 6.24 -10.56
C LYS A 15 9.18 5.50 -9.45
N GLU A 16 9.64 4.32 -9.03
CA GLU A 16 9.05 3.62 -7.88
C GLU A 16 9.23 4.42 -6.58
N PHE A 17 10.40 4.99 -6.34
CA PHE A 17 10.64 5.77 -5.12
C PHE A 17 9.78 7.04 -5.10
N ASP A 18 9.67 7.72 -6.25
CA ASP A 18 8.83 8.90 -6.42
C ASP A 18 7.34 8.59 -6.18
N ALA A 19 6.85 7.46 -6.70
CA ALA A 19 5.43 7.13 -6.69
C ALA A 19 4.95 6.49 -5.39
N LEU A 20 5.78 5.63 -4.78
CA LEU A 20 5.40 4.87 -3.60
C LEU A 20 5.83 5.56 -2.31
N GLU A 21 6.79 6.49 -2.40
CA GLU A 21 7.52 7.06 -1.26
C GLU A 21 8.18 5.99 -0.35
N ILE A 22 8.41 4.80 -0.93
CA ILE A 22 9.16 3.69 -0.35
C ILE A 22 10.44 3.54 -1.19
N PRO A 23 11.62 3.39 -0.57
CA PRO A 23 12.86 3.18 -1.30
C PRO A 23 12.78 1.97 -2.24
N CYS A 24 12.94 2.20 -3.55
CA CYS A 24 13.14 1.15 -4.54
C CYS A 24 14.48 0.42 -4.33
N THR A 25 14.71 -0.70 -5.03
CA THR A 25 15.97 -1.48 -4.94
C THR A 25 17.22 -0.65 -5.24
N HIS A 26 17.11 0.31 -6.17
CA HIS A 26 18.18 1.26 -6.47
C HIS A 26 18.44 2.24 -5.32
N ALA A 27 17.37 2.74 -4.69
CA ALA A 27 17.46 3.67 -3.56
C ALA A 27 18.02 2.98 -2.31
N VAL A 28 17.63 1.73 -2.05
CA VAL A 28 18.22 0.90 -0.99
C VAL A 28 19.72 0.70 -1.23
N SER A 29 20.11 0.36 -2.46
CA SER A 29 21.53 0.21 -2.81
C SER A 29 22.32 1.51 -2.61
N ALA A 30 21.74 2.64 -3.01
CA ALA A 30 22.34 3.96 -2.83
C ALA A 30 22.43 4.36 -1.35
N SER A 31 21.41 4.06 -0.53
CA SER A 31 21.39 4.40 0.89
C SER A 31 22.42 3.60 1.68
N VAL A 32 22.59 2.31 1.36
CA VAL A 32 23.64 1.46 1.93
C VAL A 32 25.02 2.05 1.62
N LYS A 33 25.25 2.47 0.36
CA LYS A 33 26.51 3.13 -0.03
C LYS A 33 26.72 4.48 0.68
N ALA A 34 25.64 5.20 0.97
CA ALA A 34 25.68 6.47 1.70
C ALA A 34 25.69 6.31 3.23
N SER A 35 25.70 5.07 3.75
CA SER A 35 25.57 4.77 5.18
C SER A 35 24.32 5.40 5.83
N GLN A 36 23.26 5.58 5.04
CA GLN A 36 21.98 6.10 5.51
C GLN A 36 21.02 4.95 5.78
N LYS A 37 20.37 4.99 6.95
CA LYS A 37 19.32 4.03 7.32
C LYS A 37 18.18 4.06 6.31
N VAL A 38 17.83 2.90 5.75
CA VAL A 38 16.75 2.77 4.75
C VAL A 38 15.41 3.23 5.33
N GLU A 39 15.18 2.95 6.60
CA GLU A 39 13.96 3.29 7.33
C GLU A 39 13.74 4.81 7.41
N SER A 40 14.82 5.59 7.39
CA SER A 40 14.75 7.07 7.38
C SER A 40 14.27 7.66 6.05
N LEU A 41 14.30 6.86 4.98
CA LEU A 41 13.95 7.27 3.63
C LEU A 41 12.49 6.94 3.27
N VAL A 42 11.82 6.13 4.07
CA VAL A 42 10.41 5.79 3.91
C VAL A 42 9.52 6.97 4.34
N SER A 43 8.40 7.18 3.66
CA SER A 43 7.37 8.15 4.08
C SER A 43 6.75 7.79 5.43
N VAL A 44 6.26 8.81 6.14
CA VAL A 44 5.69 8.66 7.49
C VAL A 44 4.42 7.79 7.48
N GLU A 45 3.70 7.76 6.36
CA GLU A 45 2.45 7.00 6.22
C GLU A 45 2.63 5.48 6.38
N TYR A 46 3.86 4.99 6.17
CA TYR A 46 4.20 3.57 6.37
C TYR A 46 4.75 3.28 7.77
N THR A 47 4.74 4.25 8.68
CA THR A 47 5.15 4.02 10.07
C THR A 47 4.04 3.30 10.84
N HIS A 48 4.44 2.48 11.83
CA HIS A 48 3.50 1.86 12.76
C HIS A 48 2.58 2.87 13.45
N THR A 49 3.09 4.06 13.74
CA THR A 49 2.33 5.17 14.29
C THR A 49 1.21 5.64 13.36
N CYS A 50 1.50 5.94 12.08
CA CYS A 50 0.45 6.30 11.13
C CYS A 50 -0.55 5.17 10.94
N TRP A 51 -0.07 3.93 10.82
CA TRP A 51 -0.95 2.76 10.69
C TRP A 51 -1.90 2.62 11.90
N ALA A 52 -1.38 2.70 13.13
CA ALA A 52 -2.20 2.61 14.34
C ALA A 52 -3.22 3.74 14.44
N MET A 53 -2.87 4.96 14.00
CA MET A 53 -3.80 6.08 13.96
C MET A 53 -4.90 5.87 12.90
N ALA A 54 -4.54 5.39 11.70
CA ALA A 54 -5.50 5.13 10.62
C ALA A 54 -6.56 4.09 11.01
N TYR A 55 -6.17 3.08 11.81
CA TYR A 55 -7.05 2.02 12.31
C TYR A 55 -7.47 2.21 13.77
N SER A 56 -7.37 3.43 14.32
CA SER A 56 -7.75 3.70 15.71
C SER A 56 -9.26 3.60 15.97
N GLY A 57 -10.08 3.57 14.91
CA GLY A 57 -11.52 3.40 15.01
C GLY A 57 -11.93 1.96 15.31
N SER A 58 -13.04 1.79 16.03
CA SER A 58 -13.64 0.49 16.30
C SER A 58 -14.36 -0.07 15.06
N ILE A 59 -14.05 -1.31 14.68
CA ILE A 59 -14.85 -2.08 13.73
C ILE A 59 -16.05 -2.63 14.51
N ASN A 60 -17.17 -1.91 14.47
CA ASN A 60 -18.39 -2.39 15.09
C ASN A 60 -19.03 -3.46 14.20
N PRO A 61 -19.43 -4.63 14.74
CA PRO A 61 -20.22 -5.57 13.99
C PRO A 61 -21.49 -4.86 13.50
N GLY A 62 -21.81 -5.02 12.21
CA GLY A 62 -23.07 -4.54 11.67
C GLY A 62 -24.22 -5.11 12.50
N HIS A 63 -25.27 -4.29 12.70
CA HIS A 63 -26.47 -4.75 13.38
C HIS A 63 -26.93 -6.07 12.72
N PRO A 64 -27.27 -7.12 13.48
CA PRO A 64 -27.81 -8.33 12.89
C PRO A 64 -28.97 -7.91 11.99
N ILE A 65 -28.88 -8.27 10.72
CA ILE A 65 -29.97 -8.15 9.76
C ILE A 65 -31.14 -8.87 10.42
N SER A 66 -32.18 -8.11 10.78
CA SER A 66 -33.39 -8.71 11.31
C SER A 66 -33.89 -9.71 10.27
N GLU A 67 -34.21 -10.91 10.75
CA GLU A 67 -34.80 -12.00 9.98
C GLU A 67 -36.05 -11.48 9.26
N GLY A 68 -35.90 -11.01 8.02
CA GLY A 68 -36.96 -10.27 7.34
C GLY A 68 -36.53 -9.48 6.11
N GLN A 69 -35.24 -9.14 5.98
CA GLN A 69 -34.69 -8.71 4.69
C GLN A 69 -34.16 -9.93 3.94
N THR A 70 -35.08 -10.73 3.38
CA THR A 70 -34.73 -11.52 2.21
C THR A 70 -34.26 -10.51 1.16
N ALA A 71 -32.95 -10.49 0.90
CA ALA A 71 -32.45 -9.96 -0.36
C ALA A 71 -33.36 -10.56 -1.43
N SER A 72 -34.01 -9.70 -2.22
CA SER A 72 -34.64 -10.14 -3.45
C SER A 72 -33.51 -10.74 -4.27
N THR A 73 -33.37 -12.05 -4.19
CA THR A 73 -32.47 -12.81 -5.03
C THR A 73 -33.08 -12.79 -6.42
N ASP A 74 -32.93 -11.67 -7.14
CA ASP A 74 -32.89 -11.77 -8.59
C ASP A 74 -31.61 -12.55 -8.89
N GLN A 75 -31.77 -13.86 -9.04
CA GLN A 75 -30.74 -14.82 -9.39
C GLN A 75 -30.32 -14.59 -10.85
N GLY A 76 -29.78 -13.41 -11.16
CA GLY A 76 -28.87 -13.27 -12.27
C GLY A 76 -27.58 -13.98 -11.87
N SER A 77 -27.31 -15.15 -12.45
CA SER A 77 -26.07 -15.89 -12.24
C SER A 77 -24.87 -15.03 -12.67
N ILE A 78 -24.27 -14.27 -11.74
CA ILE A 78 -23.04 -13.53 -12.01
C ILE A 78 -21.89 -14.55 -12.04
N HIS A 79 -21.53 -14.99 -13.25
CA HIS A 79 -20.38 -15.84 -13.48
C HIS A 79 -19.10 -15.00 -13.40
N LEU A 80 -18.52 -14.92 -12.19
CA LEU A 80 -17.22 -14.29 -11.97
C LEU A 80 -16.12 -15.23 -12.48
N LEU A 81 -15.42 -14.81 -13.53
CA LEU A 81 -14.20 -15.49 -13.97
C LEU A 81 -13.04 -15.12 -13.04
N PRO A 82 -12.09 -16.04 -12.80
CA PRO A 82 -10.88 -15.71 -12.05
C PRO A 82 -10.12 -14.56 -12.73
N PRO A 83 -9.51 -13.65 -11.96
CA PRO A 83 -8.76 -12.53 -12.51
C PRO A 83 -7.63 -13.04 -13.41
N TYR A 84 -7.51 -12.46 -14.60
CA TYR A 84 -6.48 -12.80 -15.56
C TYR A 84 -5.10 -12.39 -15.02
N THR A 85 -4.31 -13.37 -14.57
CA THR A 85 -2.89 -13.18 -14.24
C THR A 85 -2.06 -13.37 -15.51
N ARG A 86 -1.34 -12.32 -15.92
CA ARG A 86 -0.38 -12.32 -17.03
C ARG A 86 0.88 -13.10 -16.67
#